data_AF-A0A948UP97-F1
#
_entry.id   AF-A0A948UP97-F1
#
_cell.length_a   1.000
_cell.length_b   1.000
_cell.length_c   1.000
_cell.angle_alpha   90.00
_cell.angle_beta   90.00
_cell.angle_gamma   90.00
#
_symmetry.space_group_name_H-M   'P 1'
#
loop_
_entity.id
_entity.type
_entity.pdbx_description
1 polymer ?
#
loop_
_entity_poly.entity_id
_entity_poly.type
_entity_poly.pdbx_seq_one_letter_code
_entity_poly.pdbx_strand_id
1 'polypeptide(L)'
;MPDIFISPKTIHRTTINHHDQPIPDTKIANLGLFSALAHHPHGFNFAHQEKNEEIILFTRRHFITNLPWIVIAFLALLIPLLFFPILQLINLPLFRPSLPVAIVILCFYYLIIIGFAFYNFLDWFYNIGILTQKRILDIDFIHLSYIDIAITQLPEVEDVVHRQKGFFASFFDYGDVIAHTIPGKEEFVFEKIPHPTQVVDILSKLMAD
;
A
#
# COMPACT_ATOMS: atom_id res chain seq x y z
N MET A 1 5.58 -59.01 18.45
CA MET A 1 5.50 -59.09 16.97
C MET A 1 4.13 -59.63 16.60
N PRO A 2 3.52 -59.13 15.52
CA PRO A 2 3.89 -59.61 14.18
C PRO A 2 4.49 -58.53 13.26
N ASP A 3 5.41 -59.01 12.43
CA ASP A 3 6.03 -58.36 11.26
C ASP A 3 5.05 -58.22 10.10
N ILE A 4 5.10 -57.09 9.38
CA ILE A 4 4.81 -57.04 7.93
C ILE A 4 5.80 -56.06 7.29
N PHE A 5 6.99 -56.57 6.95
CA PHE A 5 7.98 -55.90 6.10
C PHE A 5 7.55 -55.91 4.63
N ILE A 6 7.95 -54.87 3.88
CA ILE A 6 8.11 -54.91 2.42
C ILE A 6 9.53 -54.40 2.07
N SER A 7 10.17 -55.10 1.13
CA SER A 7 11.56 -55.00 0.64
C SER A 7 11.89 -53.68 -0.10
N PRO A 8 13.16 -53.22 -0.12
CA PRO A 8 13.54 -51.89 -0.62
C PRO A 8 13.63 -51.85 -2.14
N LYS A 9 13.04 -50.83 -2.77
CA LYS A 9 13.19 -50.60 -4.20
C LYS A 9 14.45 -49.75 -4.46
N THR A 10 15.31 -50.29 -5.30
CA THR A 10 16.60 -49.81 -5.79
C THR A 10 16.69 -48.30 -5.98
N ILE A 11 17.71 -47.69 -5.38
CA ILE A 11 18.13 -46.31 -5.59
C ILE A 11 18.65 -46.18 -7.02
N HIS A 12 17.85 -45.59 -7.91
CA HIS A 12 18.39 -44.94 -9.09
C HIS A 12 18.83 -43.53 -8.69
N ARG A 13 20.15 -43.31 -8.70
CA ARG A 13 20.78 -42.01 -8.53
C ARG A 13 20.53 -41.20 -9.79
N THR A 14 19.39 -40.52 -9.86
CA THR A 14 19.17 -39.47 -10.85
C THR A 14 19.81 -38.21 -10.29
N THR A 15 20.90 -37.77 -10.91
CA THR A 15 21.45 -36.43 -10.73
C THR A 15 20.39 -35.42 -11.17
N ILE A 16 19.63 -34.90 -10.22
CA ILE A 16 18.79 -33.72 -10.44
C ILE A 16 19.70 -32.53 -10.21
N ASN A 17 20.17 -31.94 -11.31
CA ASN A 17 20.81 -30.63 -11.29
C ASN A 17 19.79 -29.64 -10.70
N HIS A 18 20.15 -28.99 -9.61
CA HIS A 18 19.47 -27.80 -9.10
C HIS A 18 19.72 -26.65 -10.09
N HIS A 19 18.93 -26.62 -11.15
CA HIS A 19 18.73 -25.44 -11.99
C HIS A 19 17.29 -25.50 -12.50
N ASP A 20 16.56 -24.41 -12.26
CA ASP A 20 15.27 -24.10 -12.88
C ASP A 20 14.06 -24.91 -12.40
N GLN A 21 13.67 -24.73 -11.13
CA GLN A 21 12.24 -24.82 -10.78
C GLN A 21 11.60 -23.49 -11.20
N PRO A 22 10.66 -23.46 -12.16
CA PRO A 22 9.97 -22.23 -12.52
C PRO A 22 9.13 -21.75 -11.33
N ILE A 23 9.37 -20.51 -10.91
CA ILE A 23 8.53 -19.77 -9.96
C ILE A 23 7.08 -19.84 -10.50
N PRO A 24 6.08 -20.19 -9.68
CA PRO A 24 4.72 -20.47 -10.16
C PRO A 24 4.15 -19.27 -10.89
N ASP A 25 3.80 -19.47 -12.18
CA ASP A 25 3.17 -18.55 -13.14
C ASP A 25 2.58 -17.26 -12.52
N THR A 26 3.46 -16.32 -12.17
CA THR A 26 3.05 -15.01 -11.67
C THR A 26 2.52 -14.23 -12.86
N LYS A 27 1.19 -14.07 -12.94
CA LYS A 27 0.52 -13.28 -13.98
C LYS A 27 1.24 -11.94 -14.15
N ILE A 28 1.84 -11.73 -15.32
CA ILE A 28 2.43 -10.45 -15.73
C ILE A 28 1.35 -9.38 -15.61
N ALA A 29 1.44 -8.55 -14.57
CA ALA A 29 0.49 -7.49 -14.32
C ALA A 29 0.95 -6.22 -15.04
N ASN A 30 0.17 -5.75 -16.02
CA ASN A 30 0.32 -4.39 -16.53
C ASN A 30 -0.01 -3.42 -15.38
N LEU A 31 0.92 -2.55 -14.98
CA LEU A 31 0.63 -1.53 -13.97
C LEU A 31 -0.44 -0.57 -14.53
N GLY A 32 -1.67 -0.71 -14.04
CA GLY A 32 -2.63 0.38 -14.12
C GLY A 32 -2.20 1.53 -13.20
N LEU A 33 -2.60 2.76 -13.51
CA LEU A 33 -2.45 3.93 -12.62
C LEU A 33 -3.01 3.69 -11.21
N PHE A 34 -3.94 2.73 -11.12
CA PHE A 34 -4.67 2.32 -9.93
C PHE A 34 -4.37 0.85 -9.57
N SER A 35 -3.21 0.30 -9.93
CA SER A 35 -2.84 -1.02 -9.42
C SER A 35 -2.37 -0.89 -7.97
N ALA A 36 -3.00 -1.62 -7.06
CA ALA A 36 -2.57 -1.67 -5.65
C ALA A 36 -1.54 -2.78 -5.39
N LEU A 37 -1.55 -3.84 -6.20
CA LEU A 37 -0.59 -4.92 -6.18
C LEU A 37 -0.26 -5.32 -7.61
N ALA A 38 1.01 -5.45 -7.94
CA ALA A 38 1.44 -6.00 -9.22
C ALA A 38 2.64 -6.91 -9.01
N HIS A 39 2.53 -8.14 -9.49
CA HIS A 39 3.63 -9.10 -9.50
C HIS A 39 4.40 -8.97 -10.82
N HIS A 40 5.73 -8.97 -10.74
CA HIS A 40 6.65 -8.84 -11.87
C HIS A 40 6.21 -7.78 -12.90
N PRO A 41 6.14 -6.51 -12.50
CA PRO A 41 5.74 -5.46 -13.43
C PRO A 41 6.81 -5.26 -14.51
N HIS A 42 6.45 -5.53 -15.76
CA HIS A 42 7.31 -5.24 -16.91
C HIS A 42 7.06 -3.81 -17.43
N GLY A 43 8.14 -3.11 -17.80
CA GLY A 43 8.08 -1.77 -18.42
C GLY A 43 8.21 -0.58 -17.46
N PHE A 44 8.50 -0.83 -16.18
CA PHE A 44 8.81 0.20 -15.21
C PHE A 44 10.31 0.18 -14.88
N ASN A 45 11.00 1.32 -15.03
CA ASN A 45 12.38 1.50 -14.57
C ASN A 45 12.44 2.68 -13.57
N PHE A 46 13.05 2.48 -12.40
CA PHE A 46 13.30 3.58 -11.45
C PHE A 46 14.64 4.27 -11.76
N ALA A 47 14.77 5.56 -11.42
CA ALA A 47 15.96 6.36 -11.75
C ALA A 47 17.29 5.80 -11.19
N HIS A 48 17.23 5.03 -10.09
CA HIS A 48 18.39 4.42 -9.42
C HIS A 48 18.40 2.88 -9.50
N GLN A 49 17.68 2.30 -10.46
CA GLN A 49 17.64 0.85 -10.65
C GLN A 49 18.97 0.34 -11.22
N GLU A 50 19.53 -0.71 -10.61
CA GLU A 50 20.73 -1.33 -11.15
C GLU A 50 20.41 -2.12 -12.43
N LYS A 51 21.40 -2.25 -13.32
CA LYS A 51 21.22 -2.88 -14.66
C LYS A 51 20.74 -4.34 -14.61
N ASN A 52 20.89 -5.02 -13.48
CA ASN A 52 20.46 -6.41 -13.24
C ASN A 52 19.54 -6.52 -12.00
N GLU A 53 18.78 -5.48 -11.70
CA GLU A 53 17.80 -5.51 -10.60
C GLU A 53 16.39 -5.66 -11.19
N GLU A 54 15.75 -6.80 -10.93
CA GLU A 54 14.37 -7.04 -11.33
C GLU A 54 13.40 -6.73 -10.18
N ILE A 55 12.26 -6.16 -10.56
CA ILE A 55 11.17 -5.82 -9.66
C ILE A 55 10.28 -7.05 -9.52
N ILE A 56 10.15 -7.55 -8.30
CA ILE A 56 9.34 -8.74 -8.00
C ILE A 56 7.91 -8.31 -7.67
N LEU A 57 7.78 -7.26 -6.86
CA LEU A 57 6.49 -6.80 -6.37
C LEU A 57 6.43 -5.28 -6.35
N PHE A 58 5.32 -4.74 -6.83
CA PHE A 58 4.91 -3.37 -6.62
C PHE A 58 3.66 -3.36 -5.74
N THR A 59 3.68 -2.55 -4.70
CA THR A 59 2.61 -2.42 -3.72
C THR A 59 2.21 -0.97 -3.55
N ARG A 60 0.93 -0.75 -3.30
CA ARG A 60 0.35 0.51 -2.88
C ARG A 60 -0.75 0.23 -1.88
N ARG A 61 -1.01 1.21 -1.01
CA ARG A 61 -2.15 1.25 -0.10
C ARG A 61 -3.47 0.89 -0.81
N HIS A 62 -4.30 0.06 -0.19
CA HIS A 62 -5.56 -0.42 -0.76
C HIS A 62 -6.56 0.73 -1.02
N PHE A 63 -7.37 0.66 -2.09
CA PHE A 63 -8.36 1.69 -2.44
C PHE A 63 -9.35 2.02 -1.32
N ILE A 64 -9.75 1.01 -0.55
CA ILE A 64 -10.70 1.17 0.55
C ILE A 64 -10.20 2.13 1.64
N THR A 65 -8.89 2.32 1.77
CA THR A 65 -8.34 3.25 2.75
C THR A 65 -8.70 4.70 2.41
N ASN A 66 -9.15 4.96 1.18
CA ASN A 66 -9.63 6.28 0.77
C ASN A 66 -11.05 6.59 1.23
N LEU A 67 -11.84 5.56 1.54
CA LEU A 67 -13.24 5.73 1.88
C LEU A 67 -13.49 6.67 3.08
N PRO A 68 -12.74 6.59 4.20
CA PRO A 68 -13.00 7.45 5.36
C PRO A 68 -12.85 8.94 5.06
N TRP A 69 -11.78 9.36 4.38
CA TRP A 69 -11.56 10.77 4.07
C TRP A 69 -12.50 11.26 2.97
N ILE A 70 -12.88 10.39 2.00
CA ILE A 70 -13.89 10.71 0.99
C ILE A 70 -15.24 10.97 1.66
N VAL A 71 -15.65 10.14 2.62
CA VAL A 71 -16.90 10.33 3.37
C VAL A 71 -16.87 11.63 4.16
N ILE A 72 -15.76 11.95 4.84
CA ILE A 72 -15.61 13.22 5.56
C ILE A 72 -15.72 14.41 4.61
N ALA A 73 -15.02 14.37 3.47
CA ALA A 73 -15.07 15.44 2.48
C ALA A 73 -16.47 15.61 1.87
N PHE A 74 -17.16 14.50 1.60
CA PHE A 74 -18.53 14.50 1.09
C PHE A 74 -19.53 15.07 2.10
N LEU A 75 -19.45 14.65 3.37
CA LEU A 75 -20.28 15.20 4.44
C LEU A 75 -20.01 16.69 4.64
N ALA A 76 -18.74 17.12 4.61
CA ALA A 76 -18.36 18.52 4.69
C ALA A 76 -18.96 19.34 3.53
N LEU A 77 -18.98 18.80 2.32
CA LEU A 77 -19.59 19.45 1.15
C LEU A 77 -21.09 19.74 1.35
N LEU A 78 -21.79 18.89 2.11
CA LEU A 78 -23.21 19.06 2.41
C LEU A 78 -23.49 20.04 3.56
N ILE A 79 -22.51 20.38 4.41
CA ILE A 79 -22.71 21.25 5.59
C ILE A 79 -23.33 22.60 5.20
N PRO A 80 -22.81 23.36 4.22
CA PRO A 80 -23.42 24.65 3.85
C PRO A 80 -24.87 24.51 3.41
N LEU A 81 -25.19 23.46 2.66
CA LEU A 81 -26.54 23.21 2.14
C LEU A 81 -27.56 23.02 3.27
N LEU A 82 -27.16 22.35 4.35
CA LEU A 82 -28.01 22.10 5.52
C LEU A 82 -28.00 23.28 6.50
N PHE A 83 -26.87 23.97 6.64
CA PHE A 83 -26.66 24.98 7.68
C PHE A 83 -27.22 26.35 7.32
N PHE A 84 -27.07 26.81 6.06
CA PHE A 84 -27.60 28.10 5.62
C PHE A 84 -29.11 28.30 5.83
N PRO A 85 -30.01 27.35 5.50
CA PRO A 85 -31.45 27.53 5.73
C PRO A 85 -31.80 27.60 7.23
N ILE A 86 -31.10 26.84 8.07
CA ILE A 86 -31.30 26.87 9.53
C ILE A 86 -30.90 28.24 10.10
N LEU A 87 -29.77 28.79 9.66
CA LEU A 87 -29.32 30.13 10.08
C LEU A 87 -30.30 31.24 9.68
N GLN A 88 -30.91 31.13 8.51
CA GLN A 88 -31.94 32.08 8.07
C GLN A 88 -33.18 32.07 8.99
N LEU A 89 -33.53 30.92 9.57
CA LEU A 89 -34.67 30.76 10.49
C LEU A 89 -34.42 31.40 11.86
N ILE A 90 -33.19 31.34 12.37
CA ILE A 90 -32.83 31.85 13.72
C ILE A 90 -32.71 33.39 13.74
N ASN A 91 -32.70 34.05 12.57
CA ASN A 91 -32.80 35.50 12.39
C ASN A 91 -31.77 36.33 13.19
N LEU A 92 -30.55 35.81 13.35
CA LEU A 92 -29.46 36.50 14.03
C LEU A 92 -28.72 37.46 13.07
N PRO A 93 -28.45 38.71 13.45
CA PRO A 93 -27.85 39.72 12.57
C PRO A 93 -26.41 39.38 12.14
N LEU A 94 -25.65 38.65 12.97
CA LEU A 94 -24.30 38.20 12.63
C LEU A 94 -24.26 37.14 11.51
N PHE A 95 -25.40 36.50 11.20
CA PHE A 95 -25.50 35.43 10.20
C PHE A 95 -26.22 35.86 8.92
N ARG A 96 -26.28 37.18 8.68
CA ARG A 96 -26.78 37.77 7.42
C ARG A 96 -25.69 38.60 6.73
N PRO A 97 -24.60 37.96 6.26
CA PRO A 97 -23.63 38.65 5.42
C PRO A 97 -24.31 39.15 4.13
N SER A 98 -23.75 40.20 3.54
CA SER A 98 -24.15 40.60 2.19
C SER A 98 -23.84 39.47 1.19
N LEU A 99 -24.61 39.39 0.10
CA LEU A 99 -24.45 38.33 -0.90
C LEU A 99 -23.00 38.19 -1.41
N PRO A 100 -22.25 39.27 -1.72
CA PRO A 100 -20.86 39.15 -2.14
C PRO A 100 -19.95 38.52 -1.06
N VAL A 101 -20.15 38.89 0.21
CA VAL A 101 -19.38 38.36 1.33
C VAL A 101 -19.69 36.87 1.54
N ALA A 102 -20.97 36.49 1.45
CA ALA A 102 -21.39 35.09 1.55
C ALA A 102 -20.74 34.20 0.47
N ILE A 103 -20.69 34.69 -0.77
CA ILE A 103 -20.05 33.98 -1.89
C ILE A 103 -18.56 33.79 -1.63
N VAL A 104 -17.85 34.84 -1.19
CA VAL A 104 -16.42 34.74 -0.90
C VAL A 104 -16.13 33.71 0.20
N ILE A 105 -16.92 33.73 1.28
CA ILE A 105 -16.80 32.74 2.38
C ILE A 105 -17.04 31.32 1.86
N LEU A 106 -18.08 31.13 1.05
CA LEU A 106 -18.43 29.82 0.50
C LEU A 106 -17.35 29.29 -0.46
N CYS A 107 -16.78 30.16 -1.30
CA CYS A 107 -15.65 29.81 -2.17
C CYS A 107 -14.43 29.38 -1.35
N PHE A 108 -14.09 30.14 -0.30
CA PHE A 108 -12.96 29.79 0.57
C PHE A 108 -13.20 28.47 1.31
N TYR A 109 -14.43 28.23 1.77
CA TYR A 109 -14.83 26.98 2.40
C TYR A 109 -14.66 25.77 1.47
N TYR A 110 -15.18 25.84 0.25
CA TYR A 110 -15.01 24.75 -0.72
C TYR A 110 -13.56 24.57 -1.16
N LEU A 111 -12.78 25.65 -1.24
CA LEU A 111 -11.36 25.56 -1.53
C LEU A 111 -10.62 24.73 -0.47
N ILE A 112 -10.95 24.91 0.81
CA ILE A 112 -10.38 24.11 1.90
C ILE A 112 -10.77 22.64 1.77
N ILE A 113 -12.03 22.32 1.47
CA ILE A 113 -12.49 20.93 1.31
C ILE A 113 -11.78 20.25 0.14
N ILE A 114 -11.71 20.94 -1.00
CA ILE A 114 -11.04 20.42 -2.20
C ILE A 114 -9.55 20.23 -1.91
N GLY A 115 -8.90 21.20 -1.25
CA GLY A 115 -7.50 21.09 -0.84
C GLY A 115 -7.26 19.90 0.09
N PHE A 116 -8.15 19.67 1.06
CA PHE A 116 -8.10 18.50 1.95
C PHE A 116 -8.25 17.18 1.18
N ALA A 117 -9.25 17.07 0.29
CA ALA A 117 -9.46 15.87 -0.50
C ALA A 117 -8.28 15.60 -1.45
N PHE A 118 -7.75 16.66 -2.07
CA PHE A 118 -6.59 16.59 -2.95
C PHE A 118 -5.33 16.14 -2.19
N TYR A 119 -5.08 16.70 -1.01
CA TYR A 119 -3.96 16.30 -0.16
C TYR A 119 -4.00 14.79 0.18
N ASN A 120 -5.14 14.29 0.67
CA ASN A 120 -5.29 12.87 1.00
C ASN A 120 -5.20 11.97 -0.24
N PHE A 121 -5.67 12.44 -1.39
CA PHE A 121 -5.50 11.72 -2.65
C PHE A 121 -4.03 11.60 -3.05
N LEU A 122 -3.26 12.69 -2.93
CA LEU A 122 -1.84 12.68 -3.26
C LEU A 122 -1.04 11.78 -2.32
N ASP A 123 -1.31 11.84 -1.01
CA ASP A 123 -0.72 10.92 -0.01
C ASP A 123 -0.94 9.48 -0.45
N TRP A 124 -2.20 9.08 -0.68
CA TRP A 124 -2.50 7.71 -1.11
C TRP A 124 -1.90 7.35 -2.49
N PHE A 125 -1.84 8.28 -3.43
CA PHE A 125 -1.41 8.00 -4.81
C PHE A 125 0.11 7.84 -4.93
N TYR A 126 0.87 8.64 -4.19
CA TYR A 126 2.33 8.68 -4.31
C TYR A 126 3.06 7.79 -3.31
N ASN A 127 2.43 7.36 -2.22
CA ASN A 127 3.03 6.38 -1.31
C ASN A 127 3.06 5.00 -1.99
N ILE A 128 4.26 4.53 -2.33
CA ILE A 128 4.48 3.29 -3.07
C ILE A 128 5.59 2.47 -2.44
N GLY A 129 5.36 1.16 -2.36
CA GLY A 129 6.34 0.21 -1.87
C GLY A 129 6.80 -0.71 -3.00
N ILE A 130 8.11 -0.88 -3.14
CA ILE A 130 8.72 -1.66 -4.21
C ILE A 130 9.62 -2.73 -3.62
N LEU A 131 9.46 -3.96 -4.09
CA LEU A 131 10.29 -5.08 -3.74
C LEU A 131 11.08 -5.55 -4.95
N THR A 132 12.40 -5.64 -4.80
CA THR A 132 13.31 -6.18 -5.80
C THR A 132 14.01 -7.44 -5.29
N GLN A 133 14.75 -8.11 -6.16
CA GLN A 133 15.59 -9.27 -5.79
C GLN A 133 16.68 -8.94 -4.76
N LYS A 134 17.04 -7.65 -4.61
CA LYS A 134 18.18 -7.23 -3.79
C LYS A 134 17.78 -6.43 -2.56
N ARG A 135 16.70 -5.66 -2.65
CA ARG A 135 16.32 -4.66 -1.65
C ARG A 135 14.84 -4.36 -1.67
N ILE A 136 14.42 -3.72 -0.59
CA ILE A 136 13.10 -3.17 -0.38
C ILE A 136 13.21 -1.64 -0.44
N LEU A 137 12.29 -0.98 -1.14
CA LEU A 137 12.20 0.48 -1.20
C LEU A 137 10.82 0.94 -0.74
N ASP A 138 10.80 1.91 0.18
CA ASP A 138 9.61 2.70 0.53
C ASP A 138 9.78 4.06 -0.05
N ILE A 139 8.72 4.58 -0.64
CA ILE A 139 8.71 5.95 -1.15
C ILE A 139 7.48 6.62 -0.56
N ASP A 140 7.71 7.48 0.42
CA ASP A 140 6.68 8.21 1.14
C ASP A 140 6.73 9.71 0.85
N PHE A 141 5.56 10.30 0.64
CA PHE A 141 5.41 11.73 0.35
C PHE A 141 4.84 12.46 1.57
N ILE A 142 5.71 12.83 2.50
CA ILE A 142 5.30 13.34 3.81
C ILE A 142 4.56 14.71 3.69
N HIS A 143 4.95 15.61 2.77
CA HIS A 143 4.37 16.97 2.69
C HIS A 143 4.43 17.68 1.32
N LEU A 144 3.90 17.14 0.21
CA LEU A 144 3.89 17.74 -1.16
C LEU A 144 5.24 18.23 -1.74
N SER A 145 6.30 18.28 -0.93
CA SER A 145 7.55 19.01 -1.14
C SER A 145 8.74 18.22 -0.58
N TYR A 146 8.47 17.19 0.24
CA TYR A 146 9.47 16.31 0.81
C TYR A 146 9.12 14.87 0.42
N ILE A 147 10.11 14.18 -0.14
CA ILE A 147 10.05 12.77 -0.51
C ILE A 147 11.02 12.07 0.42
N ASP A 148 10.52 11.07 1.14
CA ASP A 148 11.34 10.18 1.94
C ASP A 148 11.50 8.86 1.18
N ILE A 149 12.74 8.36 1.10
CA ILE A 149 13.06 7.14 0.38
C ILE A 149 13.83 6.25 1.33
N ALA A 150 13.13 5.29 1.94
CA ALA A 150 13.75 4.29 2.78
C ALA A 150 14.21 3.10 1.92
N ILE A 151 15.44 2.65 2.12
CA ILE A 151 16.03 1.53 1.37
C ILE A 151 16.68 0.56 2.35
N THR A 152 16.28 -0.70 2.24
CA THR A 152 16.83 -1.80 3.06
C THR A 152 17.24 -2.95 2.16
N GLN A 153 18.43 -3.50 2.35
CA GLN A 153 18.83 -4.68 1.57
C GLN A 153 18.07 -5.91 2.07
N LEU A 154 17.67 -6.79 1.16
CA LEU A 154 16.91 -7.98 1.52
C LEU A 154 17.64 -8.89 2.54
N PRO A 155 18.98 -9.07 2.48
CA PRO A 155 19.72 -9.81 3.50
C PRO A 155 19.76 -9.17 4.89
N GLU A 156 19.34 -7.90 5.03
CA GLU A 156 19.30 -7.18 6.29
C GLU A 156 17.93 -7.27 6.98
N VAL A 157 16.96 -7.87 6.30
CA VAL A 157 15.64 -8.20 6.85
C VAL A 157 15.79 -9.50 7.64
N GLU A 158 15.37 -9.49 8.90
CA GLU A 158 15.44 -10.66 9.79
C GLU A 158 14.13 -11.45 9.78
N ASP A 159 12.99 -10.75 9.80
CA ASP A 159 11.66 -11.36 9.84
C ASP A 159 10.62 -10.47 9.18
N VAL A 160 9.55 -11.09 8.69
CA VAL A 160 8.42 -10.42 8.04
C VAL A 160 7.10 -10.90 8.62
N VAL A 161 6.30 -9.96 9.11
CA VAL A 161 5.01 -10.24 9.73
C VAL A 161 3.91 -9.41 9.10
N HIS A 162 2.71 -9.95 8.98
CA HIS A 162 1.54 -9.18 8.57
C HIS A 162 0.64 -8.86 9.77
N ARG A 163 -0.04 -7.73 9.70
CA ARG A 163 -0.98 -7.27 10.72
C ARG A 163 -2.25 -6.73 10.08
N GLN A 164 -3.36 -7.42 10.32
CA GLN A 164 -4.69 -6.94 9.93
C GLN A 164 -5.42 -6.43 11.18
N LYS A 165 -5.79 -5.14 11.21
CA LYS A 165 -6.47 -4.52 12.35
C LYS A 165 -7.94 -4.22 12.04
N GLY A 166 -8.84 -4.89 12.74
CA GLY A 166 -10.27 -4.59 12.75
C GLY A 166 -11.08 -5.28 11.65
N PHE A 167 -12.40 -5.16 11.76
CA PHE A 167 -13.36 -5.88 10.90
C PHE A 167 -13.19 -5.55 9.40
N PHE A 168 -13.00 -4.27 9.06
CA PHE A 168 -12.85 -3.85 7.68
C PHE A 168 -11.56 -4.36 7.03
N ALA A 169 -10.46 -4.44 7.77
CA ALA A 169 -9.20 -5.00 7.29
C ALA A 169 -9.35 -6.47 6.90
N SER A 170 -10.01 -7.27 7.73
CA SER A 170 -10.27 -8.68 7.44
C SER A 170 -11.32 -8.88 6.34
N PHE A 171 -12.35 -8.04 6.27
CA PHE A 171 -13.41 -8.17 5.26
C PHE A 171 -12.93 -7.81 3.85
N PHE A 172 -12.11 -6.76 3.72
CA PHE A 172 -11.53 -6.32 2.44
C PHE A 172 -10.13 -6.88 2.17
N ASP A 173 -9.64 -7.77 3.04
CA ASP A 173 -8.32 -8.42 2.97
C ASP A 173 -7.16 -7.44 2.70
N TYR A 174 -7.09 -6.38 3.52
CA TYR A 174 -5.95 -5.47 3.53
C TYR A 174 -5.31 -5.40 4.92
N GLY A 175 -4.02 -5.11 4.97
CA GLY A 175 -3.30 -4.99 6.23
C GLY A 175 -1.90 -4.46 6.05
N ASP A 176 -1.18 -4.35 7.16
CA ASP A 176 0.19 -3.86 7.16
C ASP A 176 1.14 -5.05 7.03
N VAL A 177 2.22 -4.92 6.25
CA VAL A 177 3.34 -5.88 6.26
C VAL A 177 4.55 -5.18 6.84
N ILE A 178 5.09 -5.76 7.89
CA ILE A 178 6.17 -5.21 8.69
C ILE A 178 7.38 -6.09 8.47
N ALA A 179 8.45 -5.51 7.93
CA ALA A 179 9.73 -6.15 7.76
C ALA A 179 10.69 -5.63 8.83
N HIS A 180 11.02 -6.50 9.78
CA HIS A 180 11.96 -6.22 10.85
C HIS A 180 13.38 -6.38 10.33
N THR A 181 14.21 -5.36 10.57
CA THR A 181 15.61 -5.36 10.17
C THR A 181 16.53 -5.66 11.34
N ILE A 182 17.79 -5.98 11.03
CA ILE A 182 18.86 -6.13 12.01
C ILE A 182 18.89 -4.94 12.99
N PRO A 183 19.16 -5.15 14.29
CA PRO A 183 19.27 -4.08 15.27
C PRO A 183 20.17 -2.93 14.82
N GLY A 184 19.64 -1.70 14.90
CA GLY A 184 20.34 -0.48 14.50
C GLY A 184 20.01 0.01 13.08
N LYS A 185 19.12 -0.67 12.35
CA LYS A 185 18.50 -0.18 11.12
C LYS A 185 17.02 0.17 11.33
N GLU A 186 16.47 0.93 10.39
CA GLU A 186 15.07 1.33 10.40
C GLU A 186 14.17 0.16 10.00
N GLU A 187 13.10 -0.01 10.77
CA GLU A 187 12.02 -0.95 10.47
C GLU A 187 11.23 -0.47 9.26
N PHE A 188 10.83 -1.41 8.40
CA PHE A 188 10.13 -1.10 7.17
C PHE A 188 8.67 -1.55 7.25
N VAL A 189 7.72 -0.70 6.85
CA VAL A 189 6.28 -0.98 7.00
C VAL A 189 5.52 -0.66 5.72
N PHE A 190 5.08 -1.69 5.01
CA PHE A 190 4.10 -1.54 3.95
C PHE A 190 2.69 -1.36 4.55
N GLU A 191 2.18 -0.13 4.54
CA GLU A 191 0.90 0.17 5.18
C GLU A 191 -0.33 -0.18 4.32
N LYS A 192 -1.27 -0.91 4.94
CA LYS A 192 -2.63 -1.20 4.44
C LYS A 192 -2.63 -1.69 2.97
N ILE A 193 -1.73 -2.60 2.64
CA ILE A 193 -1.63 -3.21 1.32
C ILE A 193 -2.72 -4.29 1.11
N PRO A 194 -3.18 -4.51 -0.13
CA PRO A 194 -4.00 -5.67 -0.50
C PRO A 194 -3.27 -6.99 -0.22
N HIS A 195 -4.00 -8.00 0.24
CA HIS A 195 -3.52 -9.38 0.36
C HIS A 195 -2.16 -9.50 1.09
N PRO A 196 -2.02 -8.97 2.32
CA PRO A 196 -0.73 -8.88 3.00
C PRO A 196 -0.08 -10.25 3.26
N THR A 197 -0.89 -11.30 3.41
CA THR A 197 -0.40 -12.68 3.56
C THR A 197 0.40 -13.14 2.34
N GLN A 198 -0.05 -12.82 1.12
CA GLN A 198 0.66 -13.20 -0.10
C GLN A 198 2.01 -12.48 -0.21
N VAL A 199 2.07 -11.24 0.25
CA VAL A 199 3.31 -10.44 0.25
C VAL A 199 4.32 -11.02 1.24
N VAL A 200 3.88 -11.41 2.44
CA VAL A 200 4.73 -12.11 3.41
C VAL A 200 5.25 -13.43 2.84
N ASP A 201 4.39 -14.24 2.23
CA ASP A 201 4.81 -15.53 1.65
C ASP A 201 5.87 -15.36 0.55
N ILE A 202 5.79 -14.28 -0.25
CA ILE A 202 6.79 -13.95 -1.26
C ILE A 202 8.10 -13.50 -0.60
N LEU A 203 8.03 -12.58 0.36
CA LEU A 203 9.20 -12.08 1.09
C LEU A 203 9.94 -13.21 1.80
N SER A 204 9.23 -14.08 2.52
CA SER A 204 9.83 -15.20 3.24
C SER A 204 10.54 -16.20 2.32
N LYS A 205 10.04 -16.40 1.09
CA LYS A 205 10.72 -17.23 0.08
C LYS A 205 12.02 -16.59 -0.39
N LEU A 206 11.98 -15.28 -0.69
CA LEU A 206 13.16 -14.56 -1.16
C LEU A 206 14.25 -14.43 -0.10
N MET A 207 13.88 -14.46 1.18
CA MET A 207 14.83 -14.47 2.30
C MET A 207 15.47 -15.85 2.53
N ALA A 208 14.86 -16.92 2.03
CA ALA A 208 15.34 -18.29 2.21
C ALA A 208 16.32 -18.75 1.11
N ASP A 209 16.34 -18.05 -0.03
CA ASP A 209 17.23 -18.28 -1.18
C ASP A 209 18.59 -17.54 -1.01
#